data_AF-A0A239A9X1-F1
#
_entry.id   AF-A0A239A9X1-F1
#
_cell.length_a   1.000
_cell.length_b   1.000
_cell.length_c   1.000
_cell.angle_alpha   90.00
_cell.angle_beta   90.00
_cell.angle_gamma   90.00
#
_symmetry.space_group_name_H-M   'P 1'
#
loop_
_entity.id
_entity.type
_entity.pdbx_description
1 polymer ?
#
loop_
_entity_poly.entity_id
_entity_poly.type
_entity_poly.pdbx_seq_one_letter_code
_entity_poly.pdbx_strand_id
1 'polypeptide(L)'
;MEALSRHSVRGVLDIRPYRTADLCAVYDICVRTADAGSDARGQYSTDDLMGDLFAGPYVHLEPELAFVLDDGEAVGYVVGTADTAGFVKRYRDEWIPLLGDKYPVPPPPPRTPEQDMVALHHRPERMIVPELAAIRPTCTSTCSRSIRAGATAGS
;
A
#
# COMPACT_ATOMS: atom_id res chain seq x y z
N MET A 1 -28.45 -29.83 13.91
CA MET A 1 -27.36 -29.84 12.92
C MET A 1 -27.01 -28.40 12.56
N GLU A 2 -26.89 -27.54 13.57
CA GLU A 2 -25.60 -27.15 14.17
C GLU A 2 -24.60 -26.63 13.13
N ALA A 3 -24.74 -25.32 12.90
CA ALA A 3 -23.71 -24.45 12.40
C ALA A 3 -22.51 -24.51 13.36
N LEU A 4 -21.56 -25.38 13.04
CA LEU A 4 -20.27 -25.43 13.72
C LEU A 4 -19.19 -24.90 12.77
N SER A 5 -18.72 -23.71 13.13
CA SER A 5 -17.30 -23.33 13.09
C SER A 5 -16.58 -23.36 11.73
N ARG A 6 -16.73 -22.27 10.97
CA ARG A 6 -15.70 -21.84 10.00
C ARG A 6 -14.58 -21.00 10.66
N HIS A 7 -14.22 -21.31 11.91
CA HIS A 7 -13.13 -20.63 12.64
C HIS A 7 -11.94 -21.55 12.93
N SER A 8 -11.73 -22.61 12.13
CA SER A 8 -10.66 -23.57 12.38
C SER A 8 -9.73 -23.75 11.18
N VAL A 9 -8.89 -22.76 10.95
CA VAL A 9 -7.48 -22.98 10.63
C VAL A 9 -6.70 -22.02 11.54
N ARG A 10 -6.19 -22.50 12.69
CA ARG A 10 -5.10 -21.77 13.35
C ARG A 10 -3.83 -22.08 12.56
N GLY A 11 -3.76 -21.54 11.34
CA GLY A 11 -2.51 -21.44 10.60
C GLY A 11 -1.53 -20.63 11.44
N VAL A 12 -0.24 -20.93 11.32
CA VAL A 12 0.78 -20.06 11.92
C VAL A 12 0.64 -18.73 11.19
N LEU A 13 0.27 -17.68 11.94
CA LEU A 13 0.32 -16.32 11.43
C LEU A 13 1.78 -15.92 11.28
N ASP A 14 2.18 -15.60 10.06
CA ASP A 14 3.54 -15.17 9.75
C ASP A 14 3.53 -13.80 9.04
N ILE A 15 4.52 -12.97 9.33
CA ILE A 15 4.75 -11.74 8.58
C ILE A 15 5.87 -12.02 7.61
N ARG A 16 5.56 -11.96 6.32
CA ARG A 16 6.52 -12.26 5.25
C ARG A 16 6.61 -11.13 4.22
N PRO A 17 7.70 -11.05 3.44
CA PRO A 17 7.79 -10.13 2.32
C PRO A 17 6.63 -10.33 1.32
N TYR A 18 6.16 -9.22 0.78
CA TYR A 18 5.18 -9.18 -0.31
C TYR A 18 5.70 -9.92 -1.55
N ARG A 19 4.78 -10.58 -2.27
CA ARG A 19 5.02 -11.19 -3.58
C ARG A 19 3.97 -10.66 -4.56
N THR A 20 4.29 -10.59 -5.85
CA THR A 20 3.35 -10.11 -6.87
C THR A 20 2.01 -10.87 -6.88
N ALA A 21 2.02 -12.15 -6.50
CA ALA A 21 0.80 -12.95 -6.35
C ALA A 21 -0.16 -12.44 -5.25
N ASP A 22 0.34 -11.69 -4.27
CA ASP A 22 -0.47 -11.11 -3.20
C ASP A 22 -1.20 -9.82 -3.64
N LEU A 23 -0.94 -9.29 -4.85
CA LEU A 23 -1.46 -7.99 -5.29
C LEU A 23 -2.99 -7.93 -5.18
N CYS A 24 -3.70 -8.96 -5.65
CA CYS A 24 -5.16 -8.99 -5.59
C CYS A 24 -5.67 -8.99 -4.14
N ALA A 25 -5.01 -9.72 -3.24
CA ALA A 25 -5.38 -9.74 -1.83
C ALA A 25 -5.11 -8.39 -1.15
N VAL A 26 -3.96 -7.76 -1.45
CA VAL A 26 -3.64 -6.41 -0.97
C VAL A 26 -4.69 -5.40 -1.43
N TYR A 27 -5.13 -5.46 -2.69
CA TYR A 27 -6.19 -4.58 -3.20
C TYR A 27 -7.54 -4.83 -2.52
N ASP A 28 -7.94 -6.10 -2.34
CA ASP A 28 -9.18 -6.46 -1.63
C ASP A 28 -9.18 -5.96 -0.17
N ILE A 29 -8.08 -6.18 0.54
CA ILE A 29 -7.93 -5.71 1.93
C ILE A 29 -7.95 -4.18 1.97
N CYS A 30 -7.29 -3.51 1.01
CA CYS A 30 -7.23 -2.06 0.94
C CYS A 30 -8.62 -1.46 0.79
N VAL A 31 -9.43 -1.92 -0.17
CA VAL A 31 -10.78 -1.39 -0.38
C VAL A 31 -11.70 -1.72 0.80
N ARG A 32 -11.57 -2.89 1.42
CA ARG A 32 -12.38 -3.30 2.57
C ARG A 32 -12.07 -2.56 3.88
N THR A 33 -11.03 -1.74 3.89
CA THR A 33 -10.62 -0.94 5.05
C THR A 33 -10.54 0.56 4.75
N ALA A 34 -10.97 0.98 3.56
CA ALA A 34 -10.76 2.32 3.04
C ALA A 34 -11.79 3.36 3.49
N ASP A 35 -12.93 2.95 4.05
CA ASP A 35 -13.97 3.86 4.57
C ASP A 35 -13.78 4.09 6.06
N ALA A 36 -12.75 4.85 6.41
CA ALA A 36 -12.33 5.09 7.80
C ALA A 36 -12.15 3.78 8.60
N GLY A 37 -11.60 2.74 7.95
CA GLY A 37 -11.44 1.39 8.51
C GLY A 37 -12.57 0.42 8.18
N SER A 38 -13.65 0.90 7.56
CA SER A 38 -14.77 0.09 7.06
C SER A 38 -14.63 -0.20 5.56
N ASP A 39 -15.58 -0.98 5.04
CA ASP A 39 -15.59 -1.45 3.65
C ASP A 39 -16.06 -0.37 2.67
N ALA A 40 -15.18 0.00 1.73
CA ALA A 40 -15.44 1.03 0.72
C ALA A 40 -15.90 0.48 -0.63
N ARG A 41 -16.13 -0.84 -0.76
CA ARG A 41 -16.57 -1.43 -2.03
C ARG A 41 -17.89 -0.84 -2.51
N GLY A 42 -17.97 -0.53 -3.81
CA GLY A 42 -19.12 0.10 -4.45
C GLY A 42 -19.31 1.59 -4.14
N GLN A 43 -18.42 2.24 -3.36
CA GLN A 43 -18.51 3.68 -3.10
C GLN A 43 -18.02 4.54 -4.28
N TYR A 44 -17.17 3.98 -5.15
CA TYR A 44 -16.58 4.64 -6.31
C TYR A 44 -16.89 3.88 -7.60
N SER A 45 -16.51 4.46 -8.73
CA SER A 45 -16.65 3.84 -10.06
C SER A 45 -15.89 2.52 -10.22
N THR A 46 -14.88 2.27 -9.40
CA THR A 46 -14.12 1.02 -9.34
C THR A 46 -13.59 0.76 -7.93
N ASP A 47 -13.66 -0.50 -7.50
CA ASP A 47 -13.10 -0.95 -6.22
C ASP A 47 -11.57 -0.91 -6.20
N ASP A 48 -10.92 -0.82 -7.37
CA ASP A 48 -9.46 -0.70 -7.48
C ASP A 48 -8.95 0.67 -7.02
N LEU A 49 -9.80 1.71 -6.99
CA LEU A 49 -9.38 3.10 -6.77
C LEU A 49 -8.53 3.24 -5.49
N MET A 50 -8.96 2.61 -4.40
CA MET A 50 -8.26 2.73 -3.12
C MET A 50 -6.93 1.97 -3.16
N GLY A 51 -6.90 0.79 -3.79
CA GLY A 51 -5.69 0.03 -4.03
C GLY A 51 -4.68 0.82 -4.87
N ASP A 52 -5.12 1.40 -5.98
CA ASP A 52 -4.28 2.16 -6.91
C ASP A 52 -3.71 3.45 -6.29
N LEU A 53 -4.39 4.04 -5.31
CA LEU A 53 -3.93 5.26 -4.65
C LEU A 53 -3.04 4.98 -3.43
N PHE A 54 -3.37 3.94 -2.64
CA PHE A 54 -2.85 3.79 -1.28
C PHE A 54 -2.06 2.50 -1.05
N ALA A 55 -2.09 1.51 -1.95
CA ALA A 55 -1.35 0.26 -1.80
C ALA A 55 -0.43 -0.05 -3.00
N GLY A 56 -1.00 -0.05 -4.21
CA GLY A 56 -0.33 -0.23 -5.51
C GLY A 56 1.01 0.49 -5.67
N PRO A 57 1.11 1.81 -5.43
CA PRO A 57 2.36 2.55 -5.63
C PRO A 57 3.48 2.04 -4.71
N TYR A 58 3.16 1.60 -3.49
CA TYR A 58 4.17 1.08 -2.57
C TYR A 58 4.68 -0.29 -3.01
N VAL A 59 3.77 -1.21 -3.29
CA VAL A 59 4.13 -2.58 -3.73
C VAL A 59 4.78 -2.60 -5.12
N HIS A 60 4.59 -1.55 -5.92
CA HIS A 60 5.24 -1.39 -7.21
C HIS A 60 6.62 -0.71 -7.11
N LEU A 61 6.70 0.43 -6.41
CA LEU A 61 7.92 1.24 -6.39
C LEU A 61 8.94 0.75 -5.37
N GLU A 62 8.50 0.27 -4.21
CA GLU A 62 9.36 -0.18 -3.10
C GLU A 62 8.86 -1.54 -2.52
N PRO A 63 8.74 -2.60 -3.34
CA PRO A 63 8.26 -3.91 -2.90
C PRO A 63 9.07 -4.51 -1.74
N GLU A 64 10.35 -4.14 -1.60
CA GLU A 64 11.21 -4.58 -0.51
C GLU A 64 10.82 -4.03 0.87
N LEU A 65 9.97 -3.01 0.92
CA LEU A 65 9.39 -2.44 2.14
C LEU A 65 7.92 -2.84 2.34
N ALA A 66 7.41 -3.75 1.50
CA ALA A 66 6.05 -4.27 1.61
C ALA A 66 6.07 -5.67 2.25
N PHE A 67 5.20 -5.87 3.24
CA PHE A 67 5.02 -7.14 3.93
C PHE A 67 3.54 -7.48 4.03
N VAL A 68 3.24 -8.77 4.11
CA VAL A 68 1.88 -9.28 4.32
C VAL A 68 1.83 -10.14 5.58
N LEU A 69 0.68 -10.13 6.25
CA LEU A 69 0.31 -11.12 7.25
C LEU A 69 -0.31 -12.31 6.51
N ASP A 70 0.28 -13.49 6.67
CA ASP A 70 -0.09 -14.71 5.97
C ASP A 70 -0.63 -15.76 6.95
N ASP A 71 -1.79 -16.37 6.62
CA ASP A 71 -2.40 -17.50 7.34
C ASP A 71 -2.63 -18.74 6.45
N GLY A 72 -2.02 -18.75 5.27
CA GLY A 72 -2.33 -19.57 4.09
C GLY A 72 -2.56 -18.70 2.85
N GLU A 73 -3.03 -17.47 3.07
CA GLU A 73 -3.16 -16.40 2.08
C GLU A 73 -2.85 -15.03 2.74
N ALA A 74 -2.65 -13.99 1.95
CA ALA A 74 -2.43 -12.65 2.50
C ALA A 74 -3.75 -12.10 3.07
N VAL A 75 -3.79 -11.92 4.40
CA VAL A 75 -4.97 -11.46 5.16
C VAL A 75 -4.78 -10.06 5.78
N GLY A 76 -3.59 -9.51 5.66
CA GLY A 76 -3.25 -8.14 6.05
C GLY A 76 -1.98 -7.69 5.35
N TYR A 77 -1.72 -6.38 5.31
CA TYR A 77 -0.49 -5.86 4.76
C TYR A 77 0.03 -4.65 5.52
N VAL A 78 1.33 -4.43 5.43
CA VAL A 78 2.01 -3.20 5.85
C VAL A 78 2.93 -2.77 4.71
N VAL A 79 2.85 -1.49 4.36
CA VAL A 79 3.62 -0.87 3.29
C VAL A 79 4.17 0.46 3.77
N GLY A 80 5.23 0.93 3.12
CA GLY A 80 5.80 2.23 3.41
C GLY A 80 6.92 2.59 2.44
N THR A 81 7.52 3.75 2.67
CA THR A 81 8.71 4.21 1.97
C THR A 81 9.76 4.66 2.99
N ALA A 82 11.03 4.41 2.69
CA ALA A 82 12.14 4.91 3.51
C ALA A 82 12.47 6.39 3.25
N ASP A 83 12.06 6.94 2.10
CA ASP A 83 12.30 8.33 1.71
C ASP A 83 11.07 8.90 1.00
N THR A 84 10.21 9.60 1.74
CA THR A 84 8.99 10.21 1.21
C THR A 84 9.26 11.14 0.03
N ALA A 85 10.36 11.90 0.04
CA ALA A 85 10.66 12.82 -1.06
C ALA A 85 11.03 12.07 -2.34
N GLY A 86 11.87 11.03 -2.21
CA GLY A 86 12.19 10.10 -3.30
C GLY A 86 10.95 9.38 -3.83
N PHE A 87 10.11 8.85 -2.94
CA PHE A 87 8.86 8.17 -3.28
C PHE A 87 7.89 9.07 -4.02
N VAL A 88 7.67 10.31 -3.55
CA VAL A 88 6.79 11.28 -4.22
C VAL A 88 7.25 11.59 -5.64
N LYS A 89 8.56 11.74 -5.84
CA LYS A 89 9.14 11.93 -7.18
C LYS A 89 8.83 10.73 -8.07
N ARG A 90 9.09 9.51 -7.60
CA ARG A 90 8.84 8.27 -8.35
C ARG A 90 7.34 8.02 -8.58
N TYR A 91 6.49 8.35 -7.62
CA TYR A 91 5.04 8.31 -7.76
C TYR A 91 4.61 9.17 -8.95
N ARG A 92 5.09 10.41 -9.02
CA ARG A 92 4.78 11.33 -10.13
C ARG A 92 5.32 10.85 -11.47
N ASP A 93 6.57 10.38 -11.51
CA ASP A 93 7.27 10.08 -12.75
C ASP A 93 6.98 8.67 -13.30
N GLU A 94 6.65 7.71 -12.42
CA GLU A 94 6.47 6.29 -12.77
C GLU A 94 5.02 5.83 -12.55
N TRP A 95 4.42 6.11 -11.38
CA TRP A 95 3.12 5.55 -11.02
C TRP A 95 1.92 6.25 -11.70
N ILE A 96 1.87 7.58 -11.68
CA ILE A 96 0.78 8.33 -12.34
C ILE A 96 0.69 7.97 -13.84
N PRO A 97 1.81 7.93 -14.61
CA PRO A 97 1.74 7.53 -16.02
C PRO A 97 1.30 6.08 -16.24
N LEU A 98 1.60 5.14 -15.32
CA LEU A 98 1.19 3.74 -15.44
C LEU A 98 -0.32 3.55 -15.36
N LEU A 99 -1.01 4.38 -14.58
CA LEU A 99 -2.48 4.36 -14.50
C LEU A 99 -3.13 5.07 -15.69
N GLY A 100 -2.35 5.82 -16.48
CA GLY A 100 -2.77 6.43 -17.74
C GLY A 100 -4.07 7.23 -17.60
N ASP A 101 -5.01 6.97 -18.51
CA ASP A 101 -6.32 7.65 -18.53
C ASP A 101 -7.35 7.05 -17.56
N LYS A 102 -6.98 6.06 -16.72
CA LYS A 102 -7.90 5.45 -15.75
C LYS A 102 -8.48 6.49 -14.80
N TYR A 103 -7.68 7.50 -14.43
CA TYR A 103 -8.06 8.55 -13.48
C TYR A 103 -7.79 9.96 -14.03
N PRO A 104 -8.72 10.54 -14.82
CA PRO A 104 -8.58 11.88 -15.36
C PRO A 104 -8.41 12.94 -14.27
N VAL A 105 -7.63 13.99 -14.55
CA VAL A 105 -7.42 15.11 -13.61
C VAL A 105 -8.77 15.80 -13.32
N PRO A 106 -9.23 15.88 -12.06
CA PRO A 106 -10.50 16.49 -11.71
C PRO A 106 -10.43 18.03 -11.80
N PRO A 107 -11.56 18.71 -12.04
CA PRO A 107 -11.60 20.17 -12.00
C PRO A 107 -11.30 20.69 -10.58
N PRO A 108 -10.70 21.88 -10.43
CA PRO A 108 -10.61 22.57 -9.13
C PRO A 108 -11.84 23.48 -8.90
N PRO A 109 -12.60 23.35 -7.80
CA PRO A 109 -12.54 22.29 -6.79
C PRO A 109 -13.18 20.97 -7.29
N PRO A 110 -12.79 19.82 -6.72
CA PRO A 110 -13.51 18.56 -6.91
C PRO A 110 -14.99 18.69 -6.56
N ARG A 111 -15.83 17.90 -7.22
CA ARG A 111 -17.29 17.97 -7.10
C ARG A 111 -17.91 16.69 -6.54
N THR A 112 -17.14 15.62 -6.44
CA THR A 112 -17.58 14.31 -5.92
C THR A 112 -16.51 13.72 -5.00
N PRO A 113 -16.89 12.80 -4.09
CA PRO A 113 -15.93 12.10 -3.24
C PRO A 113 -14.85 11.36 -4.04
N GLU A 114 -15.21 10.78 -5.19
CA GLU A 114 -14.23 10.15 -6.09
C GLU A 114 -13.23 11.17 -6.64
N GLN A 115 -13.70 12.35 -7.06
CA GLN A 115 -12.82 13.42 -7.54
C GLN A 115 -11.90 13.94 -6.44
N ASP A 116 -12.33 13.93 -5.17
CA ASP A 116 -11.46 14.23 -4.04
C ASP A 116 -10.32 13.22 -3.96
N MET A 117 -10.62 11.91 -4.04
CA MET A 117 -9.60 10.85 -4.04
C MET A 117 -8.66 10.96 -5.24
N VAL A 118 -9.19 11.13 -6.45
CA VAL A 118 -8.37 11.29 -7.66
C VAL A 118 -7.51 12.57 -7.59
N ALA A 119 -7.99 13.65 -6.96
CA ALA A 119 -7.18 14.84 -6.74
C ALA A 119 -5.94 14.54 -5.85
N LEU A 120 -6.05 13.60 -4.90
CA LEU A 120 -4.92 13.14 -4.09
C LEU A 120 -3.87 12.40 -4.93
N HIS A 121 -4.30 11.60 -5.90
CA HIS A 121 -3.41 10.88 -6.82
C HIS A 121 -2.53 11.84 -7.64
N HIS A 122 -3.10 12.95 -8.13
CA HIS A 122 -2.40 13.95 -8.94
C HIS A 122 -1.53 14.94 -8.14
N ARG A 123 -1.61 14.89 -6.80
CA ARG A 123 -0.87 15.78 -5.87
C ARG A 123 -0.10 14.98 -4.81
N PRO A 124 0.83 14.08 -5.21
CA PRO A 124 1.60 13.27 -4.26
C PRO A 124 2.46 14.11 -3.30
N GLU A 125 2.79 15.36 -3.64
CA GLU A 125 3.54 16.29 -2.79
C GLU A 125 2.88 16.56 -1.44
N ARG A 126 1.57 16.32 -1.32
CA ARG A 126 0.85 16.38 -0.03
C ARG A 126 1.42 15.43 1.03
N MET A 127 2.13 14.39 0.62
CA MET A 127 2.75 13.41 1.53
C MET A 127 4.01 13.98 2.21
N ILE A 128 4.60 15.04 1.63
CA ILE A 128 5.79 15.69 2.20
C ILE A 128 5.32 16.61 3.33
N VAL A 129 5.69 16.26 4.56
CA VAL A 129 5.48 17.08 5.75
C VAL A 129 6.80 17.76 6.10
N PRO A 130 6.97 19.08 5.86
CA PRO A 130 8.25 19.78 6.03
C PRO A 130 8.86 19.61 7.43
N GLU A 131 8.02 19.55 8.46
CA GLU A 131 8.41 19.39 9.86
C GLU A 131 9.13 18.05 10.11
N LEU A 132 8.83 17.01 9.32
CA LEU A 132 9.47 15.70 9.44
C LEU A 132 10.81 15.63 8.70
N ALA A 133 11.07 16.53 7.74
CA ALA A 133 12.34 16.56 7.02
C ALA A 133 13.55 16.83 7.94
N ALA A 134 13.33 17.58 9.03
CA ALA A 134 14.34 17.88 10.03
C ALA A 134 14.63 16.72 11.01
N ILE A 135 13.72 15.74 11.11
CA ILE A 135 13.81 14.62 12.08
C ILE A 135 14.57 13.43 11.51
N ARG A 136 14.90 13.41 10.20
CA ARG A 136 15.55 12.28 9.53
C ARG A 136 16.80 11.86 10.31
N PRO A 137 16.74 10.79 11.12
CA PRO A 137 17.91 10.38 11.88
C PRO A 137 18.94 9.96 10.84
N THR A 138 20.14 10.50 10.93
CA THR A 138 21.28 10.04 10.15
C THR A 138 21.53 8.59 10.56
N CYS A 139 20.82 7.65 9.94
CA CYS A 139 21.05 6.22 10.10
C CYS A 139 22.31 5.89 9.30
N THR A 140 23.45 6.32 9.84
CA THR A 140 24.75 6.17 9.20
C THR A 140 25.13 4.69 9.22
N SER A 141 24.92 4.02 8.09
CA SER A 141 25.65 2.83 7.60
C SER A 141 25.59 1.50 8.37
N THR A 142 25.09 1.42 9.61
CA THR A 142 25.17 0.15 10.38
C THR A 142 23.90 -0.71 10.30
N CYS A 143 22.71 -0.13 10.08
CA CYS A 143 21.44 -0.87 10.15
C CYS A 143 21.11 -1.69 8.87
N SER A 144 21.66 -1.31 7.71
CA SER A 144 21.34 -1.94 6.42
C SER A 144 21.94 -3.34 6.20
N ARG A 145 22.84 -3.81 7.09
CA ARG A 145 23.44 -5.16 6.98
C ARG A 145 22.59 -6.28 7.56
N SER A 146 21.71 -6.00 8.53
CA SER A 146 20.93 -7.08 9.16
C SER A 146 19.77 -7.60 8.29
N ILE A 147 19.19 -6.78 7.43
CA ILE A 147 18.06 -7.22 6.58
C ILE A 147 18.52 -8.22 5.48
N ARG A 148 19.76 -8.11 4.99
CA ARG A 148 20.30 -9.08 4.01
C ARG A 148 20.78 -10.40 4.61
N ALA A 149 21.07 -10.45 5.92
CA ALA A 149 21.68 -11.63 6.53
C ALA A 149 20.67 -12.74 6.88
N GLY A 150 19.36 -12.45 6.90
CA GLY A 150 18.32 -13.44 7.19
C GLY A 150 17.90 -14.33 6.01
N ALA A 151 18.33 -14.01 4.79
CA ALA A 151 17.82 -14.66 3.57
C ALA A 151 18.59 -15.91 3.11
N THR A 152 19.60 -16.39 3.86
CA THR A 152 20.48 -17.50 3.41
C THR A 152 20.61 -18.67 4.39
N ALA A 153 19.69 -18.86 5.34
CA ALA A 153 19.72 -20.03 6.24
C ALA A 153 18.41 -20.81 6.17
N GLY A 154 18.39 -21.86 5.34
CA GLY A 154 17.27 -22.79 5.21
C GLY A 154 17.45 -23.71 4.01
N SER A 155 18.48 -24.56 4.05
CA SER A 155 18.57 -25.80 3.25
C SER A 155 18.01 -26.96 4.04
#